data_AF-A0A3S4FSY4-F1
#
_entry.id   AF-A0A3S4FSY4-F1
#
_cell.length_a   1.000
_cell.length_b   1.000
_cell.length_c   1.000
_cell.angle_alpha   90.00
_cell.angle_beta   90.00
_cell.angle_gamma   90.00
#
_symmetry.space_group_name_H-M   'P 1'
#
loop_
_entity.id
_entity.type
_entity.pdbx_description
1 polymer ?
#
loop_
_entity_poly.entity_id
_entity_poly.type
_entity_poly.pdbx_seq_one_letter_code
_entity_poly.pdbx_strand_id
1 'polypeptide(L)'
;MPCAEHKLTICTPYFNLPAVLVRNIIQLLRDGKKVEIIVGDKTANDFYIPEDEPFKIIGALPYLYEINLRRFLSRLQYYVNTDQLVVRLWKDDDNTYHLKGMWVDDKWMLLTGNNLNPPRLASGSGKRHSDPRS
;
A
#
# COMPACT_ATOMS: atom_id res chain seq x y z
N MET A 1 16.75 3.20 0.33
CA MET A 1 16.68 3.20 -1.15
C MET A 1 15.93 4.45 -1.58
N PRO A 2 16.59 5.58 -1.84
CA PRO A 2 15.96 6.72 -2.49
C PRO A 2 16.21 6.57 -3.99
N CYS A 3 15.53 5.63 -4.64
CA CYS A 3 15.64 5.47 -6.09
C CYS A 3 14.50 6.18 -6.84
N ALA A 4 13.55 6.80 -6.13
CA ALA A 4 12.52 7.64 -6.73
C ALA A 4 13.03 9.07 -6.88
N GLU A 5 13.18 9.51 -8.12
CA GLU A 5 13.57 10.88 -8.47
C GLU A 5 12.34 11.81 -8.45
N HIS A 6 11.13 11.29 -8.71
CA HIS A 6 9.90 12.08 -8.87
C HIS A 6 8.70 11.52 -8.09
N LYS A 7 8.38 10.24 -8.25
CA LYS A 7 7.16 9.63 -7.71
C LYS A 7 7.36 8.17 -7.31
N LEU A 8 6.83 7.79 -6.16
CA LEU A 8 6.70 6.40 -5.74
C LEU A 8 5.20 6.00 -5.75
N THR A 9 4.83 4.94 -6.44
CA THR A 9 3.47 4.37 -6.36
C THR A 9 3.53 2.99 -5.73
N ILE A 10 2.74 2.75 -4.69
CA ILE A 10 2.66 1.46 -3.98
C ILE A 10 1.25 0.92 -4.10
N CYS A 11 1.13 -0.31 -4.59
CA CYS A 11 -0.10 -1.07 -4.57
C CYS A 11 0.02 -2.21 -3.55
N THR A 12 -0.87 -2.23 -2.57
CA THR A 12 -0.94 -3.30 -1.57
C THR A 12 -2.40 -3.66 -1.31
N PRO A 13 -2.76 -4.95 -1.15
CA PRO A 13 -4.13 -5.36 -0.85
C PRO A 13 -4.69 -4.67 0.40
N TYR A 14 -3.86 -4.52 1.43
CA TYR A 14 -4.21 -3.90 2.69
C TYR A 14 -3.04 -3.08 3.25
N PHE A 15 -3.35 -2.10 4.09
CA PHE A 15 -2.35 -1.20 4.66
C PHE A 15 -1.70 -1.80 5.91
N ASN A 16 -0.59 -2.52 5.71
CA ASN A 16 0.21 -3.11 6.80
C ASN A 16 1.72 -3.08 6.50
N LEU A 17 2.21 -1.93 6.02
CA LEU A 17 3.58 -1.80 5.57
C LEU A 17 4.60 -2.00 6.71
N PRO A 18 5.79 -2.58 6.44
CA PRO A 18 6.81 -2.77 7.46
C PRO A 18 7.40 -1.41 7.83
N ALA A 19 7.86 -1.27 9.07
CA ALA A 19 8.38 0.01 9.59
C ALA A 19 9.50 0.61 8.73
N VAL A 20 10.31 -0.23 8.08
CA VAL A 20 11.36 0.21 7.15
C VAL A 20 10.78 0.93 5.93
N LEU A 21 9.70 0.41 5.32
CA LEU A 21 9.08 1.03 4.15
C LEU A 21 8.38 2.34 4.54
N VAL A 22 7.72 2.35 5.70
CA VAL A 22 7.11 3.58 6.26
C VAL A 22 8.16 4.67 6.43
N ARG A 23 9.34 4.34 6.98
CA ARG A 23 10.45 5.30 7.09
C ARG A 23 10.92 5.82 5.74
N ASN A 24 11.04 4.94 4.73
CA ASN A 24 11.44 5.34 3.38
C ASN A 24 10.40 6.27 2.73
N ILE A 25 9.11 5.98 2.87
CA ILE A 25 8.02 6.84 2.37
C ILE A 25 8.11 8.24 3.00
N ILE A 26 8.30 8.31 4.33
CA ILE A 26 8.44 9.59 5.03
C ILE A 26 9.67 10.36 4.55
N GLN A 27 10.78 9.67 4.29
CA GLN A 27 11.99 10.33 3.76
C GLN A 27 11.73 10.90 2.36
N LEU A 28 11.09 10.16 1.47
CA LEU A 28 10.75 10.64 0.12
C LEU A 28 9.84 11.88 0.17
N LEU A 29 8.84 11.88 1.04
CA LEU A 29 7.96 13.04 1.24
C LEU A 29 8.73 14.26 1.76
N ARG A 30 9.70 14.06 2.68
CA ARG A 30 10.57 15.14 3.17
C ARG A 30 11.50 15.70 2.09
N ASP A 31 11.93 14.84 1.18
CA ASP A 31 12.76 15.21 0.03
C ASP A 31 11.93 15.87 -1.11
N GLY A 32 10.64 16.16 -0.85
CA GLY A 32 9.72 16.81 -1.78
C GLY A 32 9.22 15.92 -2.91
N LYS A 33 9.38 14.59 -2.78
CA LYS A 33 8.94 13.61 -3.77
C LYS A 33 7.47 13.26 -3.55
N LYS A 34 6.78 12.89 -4.63
CA LYS A 34 5.39 12.44 -4.55
C LYS A 34 5.32 10.96 -4.19
N VAL A 35 4.36 10.60 -3.36
CA VAL A 35 4.05 9.21 -3.01
C VAL A 35 2.56 8.98 -3.23
N GLU A 36 2.24 7.93 -3.97
CA GLU A 36 0.89 7.43 -4.18
C GLU A 36 0.77 6.03 -3.57
N ILE A 37 -0.27 5.80 -2.78
CA ILE A 37 -0.55 4.49 -2.17
C ILE A 37 -1.96 4.08 -2.57
N ILE A 38 -2.08 2.94 -3.24
CA ILE A 38 -3.35 2.35 -3.66
C ILE A 38 -3.59 1.11 -2.81
N VAL A 39 -4.67 1.14 -2.04
CA VAL A 39 -5.06 0.03 -1.15
C VAL A 39 -6.50 -0.39 -1.39
N GLY A 40 -6.82 -1.64 -1.11
CA GLY A 40 -8.21 -2.12 -1.17
C GLY A 40 -9.04 -1.51 -0.05
N ASP A 41 -10.30 -1.20 -0.34
CA ASP A 41 -11.30 -0.93 0.69
C ASP A 41 -11.46 -2.14 1.62
N LYS A 42 -11.92 -1.91 2.86
CA LYS A 42 -12.17 -3.01 3.81
C LYS A 42 -13.14 -4.06 3.26
N THR A 43 -14.09 -3.67 2.39
CA THR A 43 -15.06 -4.56 1.74
C THR A 43 -14.42 -5.44 0.67
N ALA A 44 -13.34 -4.99 0.05
CA ALA A 44 -12.56 -5.74 -0.95
C ALA A 44 -11.53 -6.69 -0.31
N ASN A 45 -11.63 -6.94 1.00
CA ASN A 45 -10.75 -7.82 1.75
C ASN A 45 -11.39 -9.19 1.95
N ASP A 46 -10.64 -10.28 1.69
CA ASP A 46 -11.14 -11.66 1.83
C ASP A 46 -11.67 -12.01 3.23
N PHE A 47 -11.29 -11.25 4.26
CA PHE A 47 -11.76 -11.45 5.64
C PHE A 47 -12.94 -10.55 6.03
N TYR A 48 -13.45 -9.73 5.12
CA TYR A 48 -14.62 -8.91 5.39
C TYR A 48 -15.84 -9.79 5.65
N ILE A 49 -16.55 -9.49 6.74
CA ILE A 49 -17.82 -10.13 7.08
C ILE A 49 -18.87 -9.02 7.00
N PRO A 50 -19.91 -9.18 6.17
CA PRO A 50 -21.03 -8.25 6.11
C PRO A 50 -21.66 -8.00 7.48
N GLU A 51 -22.22 -6.81 7.69
CA GLU A 51 -22.76 -6.41 9.01
C GLU A 51 -23.98 -7.23 9.44
N ASP A 52 -24.65 -7.88 8.48
CA ASP A 52 -25.80 -8.78 8.68
C ASP A 52 -25.39 -10.23 9.01
N GLU A 53 -24.11 -10.58 8.90
CA GLU A 53 -23.59 -11.89 9.27
C GLU A 53 -23.02 -11.94 10.71
N PRO A 54 -23.05 -13.12 11.38
CA PRO A 54 -22.43 -13.27 12.69
C PRO A 54 -20.94 -12.94 12.69
N PHE A 55 -20.53 -12.01 13.55
CA PHE A 55 -19.15 -11.58 13.67
C PHE A 55 -18.20 -12.73 14.04
N LYS A 56 -17.07 -12.82 13.32
CA LYS A 56 -15.93 -13.67 13.67
C LYS A 56 -14.71 -12.79 13.91
N ILE A 57 -13.83 -13.21 14.82
CA ILE A 57 -12.61 -12.46 15.19
C ILE A 57 -11.76 -12.11 13.95
N ILE A 58 -11.69 -12.99 12.95
CA ILE A 58 -10.93 -12.73 11.72
C ILE A 58 -11.49 -11.56 10.91
N GLY A 59 -12.79 -11.28 11.04
CA GLY A 59 -13.47 -10.12 10.46
C GLY A 59 -13.07 -8.78 11.06
N ALA A 60 -12.28 -8.75 12.15
CA ALA A 60 -11.69 -7.53 12.67
C ALA A 60 -10.49 -7.03 11.85
N LEU A 61 -9.86 -7.90 11.04
CA LEU A 61 -8.62 -7.55 10.31
C LEU A 61 -8.81 -6.40 9.31
N PRO A 62 -9.85 -6.36 8.46
CA PRO A 62 -10.08 -5.24 7.56
C PRO A 62 -10.20 -3.90 8.29
N TYR A 63 -10.90 -3.87 9.43
CA TYR A 63 -11.03 -2.68 10.27
C TYR A 63 -9.70 -2.26 10.91
N LEU A 64 -8.87 -3.23 11.34
CA LEU A 64 -7.54 -2.93 11.85
C LEU A 64 -6.65 -2.26 10.78
N TYR A 65 -6.69 -2.74 9.54
CA TYR A 65 -5.96 -2.13 8.43
C TYR A 65 -6.46 -0.72 8.12
N GLU A 66 -7.78 -0.51 8.14
CA GLU A 66 -8.38 0.82 7.97
C GLU A 66 -7.92 1.79 9.08
N ILE A 67 -7.92 1.34 10.34
CA ILE A 67 -7.44 2.14 11.49
C ILE A 67 -5.96 2.49 11.33
N ASN A 68 -5.13 1.54 10.90
CA ASN A 68 -3.71 1.79 10.64
C ASN A 68 -3.50 2.81 9.52
N LEU A 69 -4.29 2.72 8.44
CA LEU A 69 -4.27 3.69 7.35
C LEU A 69 -4.67 5.09 7.83
N ARG A 70 -5.78 5.20 8.57
CA ARG A 70 -6.25 6.47 9.14
C ARG A 70 -5.17 7.11 10.03
N ARG A 71 -4.55 6.33 10.91
CA ARG A 71 -3.45 6.82 11.78
C ARG A 71 -2.24 7.29 10.97
N PHE A 72 -1.89 6.59 9.90
CA PHE A 72 -0.81 6.98 9.00
C PHE A 72 -1.11 8.31 8.29
N LEU A 73 -2.32 8.44 7.73
CA LEU A 73 -2.78 9.66 7.07
C LEU A 73 -2.83 10.85 8.01
N SER A 74 -3.42 10.71 9.20
CA SER A 74 -3.49 11.80 10.19
C SER A 74 -2.10 12.31 10.59
N ARG A 75 -1.10 11.43 10.67
CA ARG A 75 0.28 11.83 10.98
C ARG A 75 0.98 12.56 9.83
N LEU A 76 0.54 12.33 8.60
CA LEU A 76 1.12 12.89 7.37
C LEU A 76 0.18 13.87 6.67
N GLN A 77 -0.81 14.41 7.40
CA GLN A 77 -1.87 15.25 6.86
C GLN A 77 -1.32 16.45 6.07
N TYR A 78 -0.20 17.02 6.49
CA TYR A 78 0.47 18.09 5.75
C TYR A 78 0.82 17.69 4.30
N TYR A 79 1.35 16.47 4.11
CA TYR A 79 1.70 15.96 2.78
C TYR A 79 0.47 15.59 1.96
N VAL A 80 -0.62 15.19 2.62
CA VAL A 80 -1.92 14.98 1.96
C VAL A 80 -2.47 16.30 1.43
N ASN A 81 -2.46 17.35 2.27
CA ASN A 81 -2.99 18.66 1.91
C ASN A 81 -2.20 19.36 0.79
N THR A 82 -0.94 18.94 0.56
CA THR A 82 -0.06 19.49 -0.49
C THR A 82 0.02 18.59 -1.72
N ASP A 83 -0.84 17.56 -1.81
CA ASP A 83 -0.85 16.55 -2.88
C ASP A 83 0.48 15.82 -3.08
N GLN A 84 1.36 15.84 -2.07
CA GLN A 84 2.60 15.06 -2.06
C GLN A 84 2.35 13.62 -1.65
N LEU A 85 1.37 13.38 -0.77
CA LEU A 85 0.90 12.04 -0.42
C LEU A 85 -0.53 11.85 -0.93
N VAL A 86 -0.69 11.01 -1.95
CA VAL A 86 -1.99 10.61 -2.48
C VAL A 86 -2.31 9.21 -2.00
N VAL A 87 -3.49 9.00 -1.44
CA VAL A 87 -3.99 7.66 -1.10
C VAL A 87 -5.29 7.40 -1.83
N ARG A 88 -5.36 6.27 -2.54
CA ARG A 88 -6.54 5.81 -3.27
C ARG A 88 -7.06 4.52 -2.65
N LEU A 89 -8.36 4.49 -2.42
CA LEU A 89 -9.08 3.28 -2.05
C LEU A 89 -9.65 2.66 -3.33
N TRP A 90 -9.29 1.40 -3.58
CA TRP A 90 -9.89 0.62 -4.65
C TRP A 90 -11.08 -0.14 -4.10
N LYS A 91 -12.21 -0.07 -4.82
CA LYS A 91 -13.43 -0.82 -4.55
C LYS A 91 -14.11 -1.09 -5.89
N ASP A 92 -14.53 -2.33 -6.10
CA ASP A 92 -15.28 -2.77 -7.27
C ASP A 92 -16.26 -3.86 -6.82
N ASP A 93 -17.49 -3.48 -6.50
CA ASP A 93 -18.54 -4.35 -5.97
C ASP A 93 -18.03 -5.36 -4.92
N ASP A 94 -18.20 -6.66 -5.19
CA ASP A 94 -17.77 -7.78 -4.33
C ASP A 94 -16.39 -8.34 -4.72
N ASN A 95 -15.68 -7.71 -5.65
CA ASN A 95 -14.36 -8.17 -6.09
C ASN A 95 -13.29 -7.85 -5.04
N THR A 96 -12.34 -8.77 -4.87
CA THR A 96 -11.24 -8.61 -3.91
C THR A 96 -10.01 -8.00 -4.55
N TYR A 97 -9.32 -7.12 -3.81
CA TYR A 97 -8.14 -6.40 -4.30
C TYR A 97 -6.85 -7.08 -3.86
N HIS A 98 -6.11 -7.68 -4.80
CA HIS A 98 -4.87 -8.43 -4.52
C HIS A 98 -3.63 -7.89 -5.23
N LEU A 99 -3.68 -6.67 -5.77
CA LEU A 99 -2.55 -6.10 -6.49
C LEU A 99 -1.38 -5.83 -5.54
N LYS A 100 -0.21 -6.35 -5.90
CA LYS A 100 1.03 -6.19 -5.16
C LYS A 100 2.12 -5.71 -6.10
N GLY A 101 2.46 -4.44 -5.96
CA GLY A 101 3.51 -3.88 -6.78
C GLY A 101 3.97 -2.52 -6.29
N MET A 102 5.15 -2.14 -6.76
CA MET A 102 5.72 -0.84 -6.49
C MET A 102 6.29 -0.30 -7.79
N TRP A 103 5.86 0.90 -8.16
CA TRP A 103 6.42 1.66 -9.26
C TRP A 103 7.28 2.77 -8.69
N VAL A 104 8.53 2.80 -9.11
CA VAL A 104 9.47 3.87 -8.77
C VAL A 104 9.69 4.65 -10.06
N ASP A 105 9.14 5.86 -10.08
CA ASP A 105 9.01 6.72 -11.26
C ASP A 105 8.37 5.95 -12.44
N ASP A 106 8.70 6.33 -13.67
CA ASP A 106 8.32 5.62 -14.89
C ASP A 106 9.38 4.58 -15.31
N LYS A 107 10.42 4.37 -14.48
CA LYS A 107 11.61 3.59 -14.84
C LYS A 107 11.59 2.15 -14.31
N TRP A 108 11.05 1.95 -13.09
CA TRP A 108 11.15 0.67 -12.40
C TRP A 108 9.80 0.17 -11.92
N MET A 109 9.50 -1.07 -12.29
CA MET A 109 8.31 -1.78 -11.84
C MET A 109 8.73 -3.04 -11.09
N LEU A 110 8.30 -3.13 -9.83
CA LEU A 110 8.37 -4.36 -9.05
C LEU A 110 6.97 -4.96 -8.97
N LEU A 111 6.78 -6.11 -9.63
CA LEU A 111 5.63 -6.98 -9.41
C LEU A 111 6.08 -8.10 -8.48
N THR A 112 5.44 -8.22 -7.31
CA THR A 112 5.84 -9.18 -6.27
C THR A 112 4.63 -9.91 -5.72
N GLY A 113 4.72 -11.23 -5.51
CA GLY A 113 3.69 -12.00 -4.80
C GLY A 113 3.68 -11.75 -3.28
N ASN A 114 4.72 -11.08 -2.75
CA ASN A 114 4.87 -10.84 -1.32
C ASN A 114 4.08 -9.61 -0.87
N ASN A 115 3.35 -9.73 0.24
CA ASN A 115 2.47 -8.69 0.81
C ASN A 115 3.18 -7.46 1.37
N LEU A 116 4.47 -7.28 1.09
CA LEU A 116 5.33 -6.27 1.72
C LEU A 116 5.18 -6.25 3.26
N ASN A 117 4.74 -7.33 3.91
CA ASN A 117 4.57 -7.40 5.36
C ASN A 117 5.90 -7.81 6.04
N PRO A 118 6.09 -7.56 7.34
CA PRO A 118 7.21 -8.12 8.10
C PRO A 118 7.27 -9.66 7.91
N PRO A 119 8.47 -10.25 7.76
CA PRO A 119 8.58 -11.62 7.29
C PRO A 119 8.02 -12.60 8.32
N ARG A 120 6.90 -13.24 7.98
CA ARG A 120 6.71 -14.66 8.29
C ARG A 120 7.02 -15.41 7.01
N LEU A 121 8.05 -16.27 7.08
CA LEU A 121 8.47 -17.26 6.09
C LEU A 121 7.46 -17.48 4.95
N ALA A 122 7.61 -16.73 3.86
CA ALA A 122 6.94 -17.01 2.60
C ALA A 122 7.97 -16.74 1.50
N SER A 123 8.40 -17.80 0.85
CA SER A 123 9.26 -17.80 -0.33
C SER A 123 8.55 -17.15 -1.51
N GLY A 124 8.52 -15.82 -1.56
CA GLY A 124 8.01 -15.05 -2.69
C GLY A 124 9.11 -14.76 -3.70
N SER A 125 8.99 -15.27 -4.92
CA SER A 125 9.81 -14.85 -6.06
C SER A 125 9.31 -13.50 -6.59
N GLY A 126 10.18 -12.48 -6.55
CA GLY A 126 9.91 -11.16 -7.15
C GLY A 126 10.63 -11.04 -8.49
N LYS A 127 9.91 -10.63 -9.55
CA LYS A 127 10.53 -10.26 -10.83
C LYS A 127 10.69 -8.74 -10.86
N ARG A 128 11.93 -8.27 -11.06
CA ARG A 128 12.26 -6.87 -11.32
C ARG A 128 12.24 -6.65 -12.83
N HIS A 129 11.51 -5.65 -13.31
CA HIS A 129 11.54 -5.21 -14.70
C HIS A 129 12.00 -3.74 -14.73
N SER A 130 13.00 -3.47 -15.57
CA SER A 130 13.47 -2.12 -15.92
C SER A 130 13.04 -1.84 -17.36
N ASP A 131 12.39 -0.73 -17.65
CA ASP A 131 12.18 -0.32 -19.05
C ASP A 131 13.54 0.09 -19.63
N PRO A 132 14.04 -0.55 -20.70
CA PRO A 132 15.35 -0.24 -21.27
C PRO A 132 15.41 1.09 -22.05
N ARG A 133 14.37 1.95 -21.98
CA ARG A 133 14.28 3.20 -22.75
C ARG A 133 14.40 4.49 -21.91
N SER A 134 15.22 4.49 -20.86
CA SER A 134 15.60 5.69 -20.11
C SER A 134 17.06 6.05 -20.28
#